data_AF-A0A264W514-F1
#
_entry.id   AF-A0A264W514-F1
#
_cell.length_a   1.000
_cell.length_b   1.000
_cell.length_c   1.000
_cell.angle_alpha   90.00
_cell.angle_beta   90.00
_cell.angle_gamma   90.00
#
_symmetry.space_group_name_H-M   'P 1'
#
loop_
_entity.id
_entity.type
_entity.pdbx_description
1 polymer ?
#
loop_
_entity_poly.entity_id
_entity_poly.type
_entity_poly.pdbx_seq_one_letter_code
_entity_poly.pdbx_strand_id
1 'polypeptide(L)'
;MAKQLMKEYVVALSALGIGCLFLLIGMNGGTIASITSRPMNSSSWETSFAAINAWTYIPIGLGITFLLAALFAFTIKYYVQQVKNV
;
A
#
# COMPACT_ATOMS: atom_id res chain seq x y z
N MET A 1 -7.44 13.61 23.44
CA MET A 1 -7.84 12.20 23.20
C MET A 1 -7.36 11.68 21.83
N ALA A 2 -7.83 12.21 20.70
CA ALA A 2 -7.45 11.71 19.36
C ALA A 2 -5.93 11.73 19.07
N LYS A 3 -5.22 12.79 19.47
CA LYS A 3 -3.76 12.93 19.26
C LYS A 3 -2.93 11.85 19.97
N GLN A 4 -3.42 11.34 21.10
CA GLN A 4 -2.75 10.30 21.88
C GLN A 4 -2.97 8.92 21.24
N LEU A 5 -4.20 8.62 20.83
CA LEU A 5 -4.54 7.43 20.03
C LEU A 5 -3.71 7.34 18.74
N MET A 6 -3.57 8.46 18.02
CA MET A 6 -2.74 8.50 16.81
C MET A 6 -1.26 8.18 17.09
N LYS A 7 -0.74 8.62 18.23
CA LYS A 7 0.65 8.34 18.62
C LYS A 7 0.84 6.87 19.02
N GLU A 8 -0.15 6.28 19.70
CA GLU A 8 -0.11 4.89 20.15
C GLU A 8 -0.19 3.88 18.99
N TYR A 9 -0.99 4.20 17.97
CA TYR A 9 -1.23 3.34 16.80
C TYR A 9 -0.52 3.81 15.53
N VAL A 10 0.45 4.72 15.65
CA VAL A 10 1.13 5.35 14.50
C VAL A 10 1.71 4.33 13.51
N VAL A 11 2.26 3.22 14.01
CA VAL A 11 2.83 2.15 13.17
C VAL A 11 1.74 1.43 12.38
N ALA A 12 0.63 1.07 13.04
CA ALA A 12 -0.49 0.41 12.36
C ALA A 12 -1.15 1.34 11.32
N LEU A 13 -1.36 2.62 11.68
CA LEU A 13 -1.97 3.62 10.80
C LEU A 13 -1.08 3.96 9.59
N SER A 14 0.24 4.07 9.78
CA SER A 14 1.17 4.29 8.68
C SER A 14 1.25 3.10 7.74
N ALA A 15 1.34 1.88 8.27
CA ALA A 15 1.30 0.66 7.46
C ALA A 15 -0.03 0.54 6.69
N LEU A 16 -1.17 0.86 7.32
CA LEU A 16 -2.47 0.89 6.65
C LEU A 16 -2.48 1.89 5.49
N GLY A 17 -2.03 3.13 5.74
CA GLY A 17 -1.97 4.17 4.72
C GLY A 17 -1.08 3.80 3.54
N ILE A 18 0.13 3.30 3.82
CA ILE A 18 1.08 2.83 2.79
C ILE A 18 0.48 1.65 2.02
N GLY A 19 -0.14 0.70 2.71
CA GLY A 19 -0.80 -0.46 2.08
C GLY A 19 -1.88 -0.03 1.10
N CYS A 20 -2.78 0.88 1.50
CA CYS A 20 -3.80 1.46 0.63
C CYS A 20 -3.20 2.19 -0.58
N LEU A 21 -2.13 2.96 -0.40
CA LEU A 21 -1.45 3.65 -1.51
C LEU A 21 -0.91 2.65 -2.55
N PHE A 22 -0.26 1.58 -2.10
CA PHE A 22 0.26 0.55 -3.00
C PHE A 22 -0.86 -0.22 -3.73
N LEU A 23 -1.99 -0.48 -3.07
CA LEU A 23 -3.17 -1.04 -3.74
C LEU A 23 -3.72 -0.08 -4.81
N LEU A 24 -3.83 1.22 -4.51
CA LEU A 24 -4.28 2.21 -5.49
C LEU A 24 -3.35 2.30 -6.69
N ILE A 25 -2.02 2.25 -6.47
CA ILE A 25 -1.04 2.19 -7.56
C ILE A 25 -1.29 0.93 -8.41
N GLY A 26 -1.41 -0.24 -7.78
CA GLY A 26 -1.61 -1.50 -8.48
C GLY A 26 -2.93 -1.60 -9.25
N MET A 27 -4.03 -1.09 -8.69
CA MET A 27 -5.33 -1.00 -9.37
C MET A 27 -5.27 -0.13 -10.64
N ASN A 28 -4.33 0.82 -10.69
CA ASN A 28 -4.10 1.70 -11.84
C ASN A 28 -2.86 1.26 -12.66
N GLY A 29 -2.38 0.02 -12.48
CA GLY A 29 -1.12 -0.46 -13.04
C GLY A 29 -1.02 -0.35 -14.56
N GLY A 30 -2.12 -0.56 -15.30
CA GLY A 30 -2.14 -0.39 -16.75
C GLY A 30 -1.87 1.05 -17.21
N THR A 31 -2.53 2.02 -16.57
CA THR A 31 -2.33 3.45 -16.86
C THR A 31 -0.91 3.88 -16.51
N ILE A 32 -0.40 3.45 -15.36
CA ILE A 32 0.97 3.80 -14.92
C ILE A 32 2.01 3.16 -15.83
N ALA A 33 1.83 1.88 -16.20
CA ALA A 33 2.70 1.21 -17.15
C ALA A 33 2.74 1.95 -18.49
N SER A 34 1.59 2.38 -18.99
CA SER A 34 1.48 3.14 -20.23
C SER A 34 2.25 4.47 -20.15
N ILE A 35 2.00 5.27 -19.12
CA ILE A 35 2.67 6.57 -18.93
C ILE A 35 4.19 6.40 -18.80
N THR A 36 4.64 5.40 -18.03
CA THR A 36 6.06 5.19 -17.74
C THR A 36 6.84 4.54 -18.90
N SER A 37 6.18 3.76 -19.76
CA SER A 37 6.83 3.14 -20.92
C SER A 37 6.83 4.02 -22.16
N ARG A 38 6.15 5.18 -22.15
CA ARG A 38 6.01 6.05 -23.30
C ARG A 38 7.37 6.62 -23.76
N PRO A 39 7.78 6.40 -25.01
CA PRO A 39 8.93 7.08 -25.59
C PRO A 39 8.66 8.59 -25.75
N MET A 40 9.68 9.41 -25.58
CA MET A 40 9.56 10.86 -25.75
C MET A 40 9.10 11.20 -27.18
N ASN A 41 8.11 12.10 -27.31
CA ASN A 41 7.52 12.57 -28.57
C ASN A 41 6.73 11.54 -29.40
N SER A 42 6.39 10.37 -28.86
CA SER A 42 5.48 9.43 -29.56
C SER A 42 4.02 9.87 -29.44
N SER A 43 3.26 9.83 -30.53
CA SER A 43 1.81 10.05 -30.54
C SER A 43 1.01 8.78 -30.18
N SER A 44 1.58 7.61 -30.44
CA SER A 44 1.07 6.30 -30.05
C SER A 44 2.24 5.38 -29.68
N TRP A 45 2.00 4.47 -28.73
CA TRP A 45 2.93 3.39 -28.40
C TRP A 45 2.15 2.23 -27.81
N GLU A 46 2.73 1.04 -27.90
CA GLU A 46 2.20 -0.13 -27.23
C GLU A 46 2.90 -0.32 -25.89
N THR A 47 2.13 -0.67 -24.87
CA THR A 47 2.64 -0.99 -23.54
C THR A 47 2.71 -2.50 -23.42
N SER A 48 3.89 -3.04 -23.10
CA SER A 48 4.03 -4.49 -22.97
C SER A 48 3.15 -5.04 -21.85
N PHE A 49 2.58 -6.23 -22.08
CA PHE A 49 1.78 -6.93 -21.07
C PHE A 49 2.59 -7.21 -19.79
N ALA A 50 3.89 -7.48 -19.94
CA ALA A 50 4.81 -7.65 -18.82
C ALA A 50 4.92 -6.39 -17.96
N ALA A 51 5.01 -5.20 -18.57
CA ALA A 51 5.04 -3.93 -17.84
C ALA A 51 3.72 -3.65 -17.11
N ILE A 52 2.58 -3.91 -17.75
CA ILE A 52 1.25 -3.80 -17.13
C ILE A 52 1.16 -4.71 -15.91
N ASN A 53 1.57 -5.97 -16.06
CA ASN A 53 1.54 -6.95 -14.97
C ASN A 53 2.46 -6.57 -13.81
N ALA A 54 3.67 -6.08 -14.10
CA ALA A 54 4.61 -5.63 -13.07
C ALA A 54 4.02 -4.47 -12.26
N TRP A 55 3.48 -3.45 -12.93
CA TRP A 55 2.84 -2.30 -12.28
C TRP A 55 1.52 -2.64 -11.59
N THR A 56 0.90 -3.77 -11.92
CA THR A 56 -0.35 -4.22 -11.28
C THR A 56 -0.03 -5.08 -10.05
N TYR A 57 0.67 -6.19 -10.24
CA TYR A 57 0.79 -7.23 -9.22
C TYR A 57 1.85 -6.94 -8.16
N ILE A 58 2.96 -6.26 -8.51
CA ILE A 58 3.99 -5.94 -7.51
C ILE A 58 3.43 -4.94 -6.49
N PRO A 59 2.82 -3.81 -6.88
CA PRO A 59 2.19 -2.90 -5.92
C PRO A 59 1.05 -3.56 -5.16
N ILE A 60 0.21 -4.40 -5.79
CA ILE A 60 -0.84 -5.13 -5.06
C ILE A 60 -0.23 -6.03 -3.97
N GLY A 61 0.81 -6.80 -4.29
CA GLY A 61 1.47 -7.68 -3.32
C GLY A 61 2.10 -6.92 -2.15
N LEU A 62 2.74 -5.78 -2.44
CA LEU A 62 3.24 -4.88 -1.39
C LEU A 62 2.10 -4.30 -0.55
N GLY A 63 1.02 -3.86 -1.18
CA GLY A 63 -0.17 -3.33 -0.52
C GLY A 63 -0.76 -4.33 0.47
N ILE A 64 -0.99 -5.57 0.04
CA ILE A 64 -1.49 -6.66 0.91
C ILE A 64 -0.53 -6.91 2.08
N THR A 65 0.78 -6.95 1.81
CA THR A 65 1.79 -7.16 2.86
C THR A 65 1.73 -6.07 3.94
N PHE A 66 1.61 -4.80 3.54
CA PHE A 66 1.49 -3.68 4.47
C PHE A 66 0.15 -3.67 5.22
N LEU A 67 -0.95 -4.10 4.59
CA LEU A 67 -2.24 -4.27 5.27
C LEU A 67 -2.17 -5.36 6.35
N LEU A 68 -1.52 -6.49 6.06
CA LEU A 68 -1.28 -7.54 7.06
C LEU A 68 -0.41 -7.01 8.20
N ALA A 69 0.65 -6.27 7.90
CA ALA A 69 1.49 -5.64 8.92
C ALA A 69 0.69 -4.66 9.81
N ALA A 70 -0.23 -3.88 9.22
CA ALA A 70 -1.11 -3.00 9.95
C ALA A 70 -2.03 -3.77 10.91
N LEU A 71 -2.63 -4.87 10.44
CA LEU A 71 -3.47 -5.75 11.26
C LEU A 71 -2.68 -6.34 12.44
N PHE A 72 -1.49 -6.89 12.19
CA PHE A 72 -0.65 -7.44 13.26
C PHE A 72 -0.21 -6.38 14.26
N ALA A 73 0.23 -5.22 13.79
CA ALA A 73 0.63 -4.12 14.66
C ALA A 73 -0.52 -3.62 15.54
N PHE A 74 -1.73 -3.50 14.97
CA PHE A 74 -2.93 -3.15 15.72
C PHE A 74 -3.26 -4.20 16.78
N THR A 75 -3.35 -5.47 16.38
CA THR A 75 -3.71 -6.59 17.27
C THR A 75 -2.73 -6.73 18.43
N ILE A 76 -1.42 -6.68 18.17
CA ILE A 76 -0.38 -6.78 19.21
C ILE A 76 -0.51 -5.61 20.19
N LYS A 77 -0.68 -4.38 19.70
CA LYS A 77 -0.81 -3.20 20.57
C LYS A 77 -2.07 -3.26 21.42
N TYR A 78 -3.19 -3.63 20.82
CA TYR A 78 -4.45 -3.81 21.52
C TYR A 78 -4.34 -4.87 22.63
N TYR A 79 -3.78 -6.03 22.32
CA TYR A 79 -3.59 -7.11 23.30
C TYR A 79 -2.71 -6.68 24.47
N VAL A 80 -1.56 -6.05 24.20
CA VAL A 80 -0.67 -5.53 25.25
C VAL A 80 -1.36 -4.50 26.13
N GLN A 81 -2.19 -3.63 25.55
CA GLN A 81 -2.95 -2.63 26.31
C GLN A 81 -3.99 -3.29 27.22
N GLN A 82 -4.69 -4.32 26.74
CA GLN A 82 -5.64 -5.08 27.56
C GLN A 82 -4.94 -5.80 28.72
N VAL A 83 -3.82 -6.46 28.46
CA VAL A 83 -3.05 -7.17 29.52
C VAL A 83 -2.48 -6.22 30.56
N LYS A 84 -2.05 -5.01 30.18
CA LYS A 84 -1.53 -4.00 31.12
C LYS A 84 -2.59 -3.29 31.95
N ASN A 85 -3.85 -3.35 31.51
CA ASN A 85 -4.98 -2.75 32.20
C ASN A 85 -5.68 -3.75 33.16
N VAL A 86 -5.16 -4.97 33.27
CA VAL A 86 -5.47 -5.98 34.29
C VAL A 86 -4.37 -5.94 35.35
#